data_AF-A0A4T0B401-F1
#
_entry.id   AF-A0A4T0B401-F1
#
_cell.length_a   1.000
_cell.length_b   1.000
_cell.length_c   1.000
_cell.angle_alpha   90.00
_cell.angle_beta   90.00
_cell.angle_gamma   90.00
#
_symmetry.space_group_name_H-M   'P 1'
#
loop_
_entity.id
_entity.type
_entity.pdbx_description
1 polymer ?
#
loop_
_entity_poly.entity_id
_entity_poly.type
_entity_poly.pdbx_seq_one_letter_code
_entity_poly.pdbx_strand_id
1 'polypeptide(L)'
;MVFDSFLVRQQLNAHTQAMVVACHLDSRATSHKRMLQNLARMEKPAQSQSRIAVPAVEFPQEDLLGRICNAVSASMGHVLTVIGYWICIGVWLAFGHHLGWSDSWFFFINSATSALMIFMLAVLANNRERHEKYLQECTNLVMAADTSLERLLREVTGDTLENEVATISAPEVGKVQRAINFYADLVGTLLGICLLTVVLVAWIVIGPIMLFDANWWLLIGTYAGLIGMNDGFVLRNLCNICNRQEDTQYDRRILEDKGLAAIIGGDSGDEETAQTTCLDVRFSIAMGNFCSHEYTVVAGVVVIIALILTASLMHWSELGQIICNVPPSIIESFFTLILITGHNIGDEQRRANLQIIYRSRLELISRVESWRA
;
A
#
# COMPACT_ATOMS: atom_id res chain seq x y z
N MET A 1 -0.65 -17.68 1.58
CA MET A 1 -0.64 -17.99 0.13
C MET A 1 -1.85 -17.46 -0.66
N VAL A 2 -3.10 -17.92 -0.46
CA VAL A 2 -4.27 -17.37 -1.22
C VAL A 2 -4.42 -15.86 -0.96
N PHE A 3 -4.30 -15.46 0.30
CA PHE A 3 -4.39 -14.06 0.71
C PHE A 3 -3.28 -13.20 0.09
N ASP A 4 -2.04 -13.69 0.03
CA ASP A 4 -0.93 -12.93 -0.55
C ASP A 4 -1.12 -12.71 -2.05
N SER A 5 -1.63 -13.72 -2.77
CA SER A 5 -2.02 -13.57 -4.19
C SER A 5 -3.07 -12.47 -4.37
N PHE A 6 -4.11 -12.45 -3.51
CA PHE A 6 -5.11 -11.39 -3.54
C PHE A 6 -4.53 -10.01 -3.15
N LEU A 7 -3.66 -9.95 -2.15
CA LEU A 7 -3.03 -8.71 -1.69
C LEU A 7 -2.11 -8.11 -2.75
N VAL A 8 -1.35 -8.92 -3.47
CA VAL A 8 -0.53 -8.49 -4.62
C VAL A 8 -1.44 -7.94 -5.71
N ARG A 9 -2.51 -8.67 -6.06
CA ARG A 9 -3.44 -8.25 -7.10
C ARG A 9 -4.15 -6.94 -6.76
N GLN A 10 -4.60 -6.81 -5.52
CA GLN A 10 -5.22 -5.59 -5.02
C GLN A 10 -4.26 -4.40 -5.10
N GLN A 11 -3.00 -4.57 -4.66
CA GLN A 11 -1.98 -3.52 -4.72
C GLN A 11 -1.71 -3.06 -6.17
N LEU A 12 -1.57 -3.99 -7.12
CA LEU A 12 -1.31 -3.67 -8.52
C LEU A 12 -2.48 -2.92 -9.18
N ASN A 13 -3.72 -3.35 -8.87
CA ASN A 13 -4.92 -2.69 -9.38
C ASN A 13 -5.04 -1.26 -8.82
N ALA A 14 -4.88 -1.08 -7.51
CA ALA A 14 -4.93 0.23 -6.86
C ALA A 14 -3.86 1.17 -7.43
N HIS A 15 -2.64 0.66 -7.62
CA HIS A 15 -1.54 1.43 -8.23
C HIS A 15 -1.88 1.89 -9.65
N THR A 16 -2.41 0.98 -10.48
CA THR A 16 -2.81 1.30 -11.85
C THR A 16 -3.88 2.38 -11.88
N GLN A 17 -4.90 2.28 -11.01
CA GLN A 17 -5.95 3.29 -10.90
C GLN A 17 -5.38 4.65 -10.46
N ALA A 18 -4.51 4.67 -9.45
CA ALA A 18 -3.85 5.89 -9.00
C ALA A 18 -3.04 6.56 -10.12
N MET A 19 -2.31 5.79 -10.92
CA MET A 19 -1.54 6.33 -12.06
C MET A 19 -2.44 6.89 -13.17
N VAL A 20 -3.56 6.24 -13.46
CA VAL A 20 -4.54 6.75 -14.44
C VAL A 20 -5.12 8.09 -13.97
N VAL A 21 -5.48 8.20 -12.68
CA VAL A 21 -5.98 9.43 -12.08
C VAL A 21 -4.94 10.54 -12.14
N ALA A 22 -3.70 10.26 -11.74
CA ALA A 22 -2.61 11.23 -11.82
C ALA A 22 -2.41 11.73 -13.26
N CYS A 23 -2.45 10.82 -14.24
CA CYS A 23 -2.32 11.16 -15.65
C CYS A 23 -3.47 12.07 -16.15
N HIS A 24 -4.70 11.82 -15.72
CA HIS A 24 -5.83 12.69 -16.05
C HIS A 24 -5.68 14.09 -15.43
N LEU A 25 -5.24 14.16 -14.18
CA LEU A 25 -5.00 15.43 -13.51
C LEU A 25 -3.89 16.23 -14.20
N ASP A 26 -2.80 15.59 -14.61
CA ASP A 26 -1.67 16.25 -15.31
C ASP A 26 -2.06 16.75 -16.71
N SER A 27 -2.85 15.96 -17.44
CA SER A 27 -3.39 16.35 -18.76
C SER A 27 -4.21 17.64 -18.65
N ARG A 28 -5.14 17.69 -17.70
CA ARG A 28 -6.01 18.85 -17.48
C ARG A 28 -5.28 20.02 -16.85
N ALA A 29 -4.30 19.77 -15.99
CA ALA A 29 -3.48 20.81 -15.39
C ALA A 29 -2.81 21.71 -16.41
N THR A 30 -2.31 21.11 -17.48
CA THR A 30 -1.64 21.82 -18.57
C THR A 30 -2.62 22.76 -19.27
N SER A 31 -3.83 22.29 -19.54
CA SER A 31 -4.93 23.11 -20.06
C SER A 31 -5.35 24.19 -19.07
N HIS A 32 -5.51 23.87 -17.77
CA HIS A 32 -5.83 24.83 -16.73
C HIS A 32 -4.79 25.96 -16.67
N LYS A 33 -3.50 25.61 -16.73
CA LYS A 33 -2.41 26.58 -16.76
C LYS A 33 -2.54 27.54 -17.94
N ARG A 34 -2.74 27.01 -19.15
CA ARG A 34 -2.93 27.81 -20.37
C ARG A 34 -4.14 28.74 -20.23
N MET A 35 -5.28 28.21 -19.80
CA MET A 35 -6.51 28.99 -19.64
C MET A 35 -6.37 30.07 -18.56
N LEU A 36 -5.76 29.74 -17.42
CA LEU A 36 -5.49 30.71 -16.35
C LEU A 36 -4.53 31.82 -16.79
N GLN A 37 -3.51 31.49 -17.60
CA GLN A 37 -2.62 32.50 -18.18
C GLN A 37 -3.35 33.43 -19.15
N ASN A 38 -4.29 32.91 -19.93
CA ASN A 38 -5.15 33.74 -20.77
C ASN A 38 -6.08 34.61 -19.92
N LEU A 39 -6.68 34.04 -18.87
CA LEU A 39 -7.56 34.76 -17.94
C LEU A 39 -6.82 35.90 -17.22
N ALA A 40 -5.58 35.68 -16.79
CA ALA A 40 -4.75 36.70 -16.14
C ALA A 40 -4.43 37.89 -17.06
N ARG A 41 -4.54 37.73 -18.38
CA ARG A 41 -4.39 38.81 -19.36
C ARG A 41 -5.70 39.56 -19.62
N MET A 42 -6.84 39.04 -19.19
CA MET A 42 -8.15 39.68 -19.33
C MET A 42 -8.36 40.71 -18.21
N GLU A 43 -8.99 41.85 -18.51
CA GLU A 43 -9.36 42.81 -17.47
C GLU A 43 -10.38 42.20 -16.51
N LYS A 44 -10.09 42.25 -15.21
CA LYS A 44 -11.02 41.76 -14.19
C LYS A 44 -12.23 42.70 -14.11
N PRO A 45 -13.48 42.19 -14.09
CA PRO A 45 -14.67 43.02 -13.94
C PRO A 45 -14.63 43.80 -12.62
N ALA A 46 -15.00 45.09 -12.66
CA ALA A 46 -14.90 46.02 -11.52
C ALA A 46 -15.82 45.68 -10.32
N GLN A 47 -16.77 44.75 -10.46
CA GLN A 47 -17.75 44.38 -9.41
C GLN A 47 -17.44 43.05 -8.70
N SER A 48 -16.31 42.41 -9.00
CA SER A 48 -16.04 41.03 -8.57
C SER A 48 -15.29 40.91 -7.24
N GLN A 49 -15.92 41.38 -6.15
CA GLN A 49 -15.41 41.28 -4.78
C GLN A 49 -16.13 40.27 -3.89
N SER A 50 -16.97 39.38 -4.44
CA SER A 50 -17.51 38.27 -3.64
C SER A 50 -16.44 37.19 -3.46
N ARG A 51 -15.84 37.11 -2.27
CA ARG A 51 -15.20 35.87 -1.82
C ARG A 51 -16.31 34.83 -1.66
N ILE A 52 -16.49 33.95 -2.65
CA ILE A 52 -17.36 32.80 -2.51
C ILE A 52 -16.68 31.87 -1.50
N ALA A 53 -17.36 31.65 -0.36
CA ALA A 53 -16.87 30.78 0.69
C ALA A 53 -16.62 29.38 0.11
N VAL A 54 -15.39 28.89 0.23
CA VAL A 54 -15.05 27.53 -0.15
C VAL A 54 -15.90 26.60 0.73
N PRO A 55 -16.78 25.75 0.15
CA PRO A 55 -17.62 24.87 0.95
C PRO A 55 -16.75 23.98 1.83
N ALA A 56 -17.23 23.74 3.06
CA ALA A 56 -16.54 22.87 4.00
C ALA A 56 -16.29 21.51 3.35
N VAL A 57 -15.06 21.03 3.46
CA VAL A 57 -14.62 19.76 2.88
C VAL A 57 -15.29 18.63 3.66
N GLU A 58 -16.37 18.07 3.12
CA GLU A 58 -17.07 16.94 3.72
C GLU A 58 -16.66 15.66 2.98
N PHE A 59 -15.61 15.02 3.50
CA PHE A 59 -15.27 13.66 3.09
C PHE A 59 -16.22 12.65 3.76
N PRO A 60 -16.35 11.44 3.20
CA PRO A 60 -17.24 10.41 3.72
C PRO A 60 -16.98 10.14 5.22
N GLN A 61 -18.04 10.03 6.02
CA GLN A 61 -17.91 9.73 7.45
C GLN A 61 -17.67 8.23 7.68
N GLU A 62 -16.80 7.90 8.63
CA GLU A 62 -16.48 6.51 8.96
C GLU A 62 -17.60 5.83 9.77
N ASP A 63 -18.04 4.68 9.25
CA ASP A 63 -19.04 3.81 9.86
C ASP A 63 -18.53 3.16 11.17
N LEU A 64 -19.42 2.69 12.06
CA LEU A 64 -19.02 2.19 13.40
C LEU A 64 -18.11 0.96 13.33
N LEU A 65 -18.40 0.02 12.43
CA LEU A 65 -17.49 -1.09 12.13
C LEU A 65 -16.17 -0.60 11.52
N GLY A 66 -16.20 0.52 10.79
CA GLY A 66 -15.01 1.23 10.28
C GLY A 66 -14.09 1.63 11.42
N ARG A 67 -14.64 2.30 12.42
CA ARG A 67 -13.90 2.77 13.61
C ARG A 67 -13.26 1.62 14.39
N ILE A 68 -13.97 0.50 14.57
CA ILE A 68 -13.41 -0.67 15.27
C ILE A 68 -12.24 -1.26 14.49
N CYS A 69 -12.39 -1.49 13.18
CA CYS A 69 -11.32 -2.03 12.37
C CYS A 69 -10.11 -1.09 12.27
N ASN A 70 -10.35 0.23 12.18
CA ASN A 70 -9.29 1.23 12.21
C ASN A 70 -8.56 1.23 13.55
N ALA A 71 -9.26 1.10 14.68
CA ALA A 71 -8.65 0.98 15.99
C ALA A 71 -7.78 -0.28 16.11
N VAL A 72 -8.26 -1.42 15.59
CA VAL A 72 -7.48 -2.67 15.53
C VAL A 72 -6.26 -2.49 14.63
N SER A 73 -6.41 -1.90 13.44
CA SER A 73 -5.30 -1.59 12.53
C SER A 73 -4.25 -0.70 13.17
N ALA A 74 -4.69 0.37 13.83
CA ALA A 74 -3.81 1.34 14.47
C ALA A 74 -3.04 0.70 15.63
N SER A 75 -3.70 -0.16 16.41
CA SER A 75 -3.04 -0.93 17.46
C SER A 75 -2.00 -1.91 16.88
N MET A 76 -2.36 -2.67 15.84
CA MET A 76 -1.47 -3.67 15.25
C MET A 76 -0.29 -3.03 14.50
N GLY A 77 -0.53 -1.90 13.83
CA GLY A 77 0.49 -1.12 13.15
C GLY A 77 1.37 -0.29 14.10
N HIS A 78 1.09 -0.25 15.41
CA HIS A 78 1.87 0.54 16.34
C HIS A 78 3.28 -0.03 16.56
N VAL A 79 4.29 0.83 16.67
CA VAL A 79 5.69 0.42 16.88
C VAL A 79 5.85 -0.43 18.16
N LEU A 80 5.12 -0.09 19.22
CA LEU A 80 5.08 -0.89 20.45
C LEU A 80 4.59 -2.32 20.23
N THR A 81 3.66 -2.55 19.30
CA THR A 81 3.17 -3.90 18.97
C THR A 81 4.25 -4.70 18.26
N VAL A 82 4.99 -4.06 17.36
CA VAL A 82 6.16 -4.67 16.69
C VAL A 82 7.27 -5.02 17.70
N ILE A 83 7.54 -4.13 18.66
CA ILE A 83 8.51 -4.39 19.74
C ILE A 83 8.01 -5.53 20.63
N GLY A 84 6.73 -5.49 21.03
CA GLY A 84 6.10 -6.54 21.83
C GLY A 84 6.16 -7.91 21.16
N TYR A 85 5.94 -7.96 19.84
CA TYR A 85 6.11 -9.17 19.04
C TYR A 85 7.51 -9.77 19.20
N TRP A 86 8.57 -8.97 19.01
CA TRP A 86 9.94 -9.45 19.16
C TRP A 86 10.31 -9.79 20.59
N ILE A 87 9.75 -9.09 21.59
CA ILE A 87 9.89 -9.48 23.01
C ILE A 87 9.29 -10.87 23.23
N CYS A 88 8.09 -11.14 22.72
CA CYS A 88 7.46 -12.46 22.82
C CYS A 88 8.31 -13.55 22.16
N ILE A 89 8.86 -13.29 20.97
CA ILE A 89 9.78 -14.22 20.29
C ILE A 89 11.07 -14.42 21.11
N GLY A 90 11.64 -13.35 21.69
CA GLY A 90 12.84 -13.43 22.53
C GLY A 90 12.61 -14.21 23.82
N VAL A 91 11.46 -14.02 24.49
CA VAL A 91 11.05 -14.81 25.65
C VAL A 91 10.89 -16.28 25.24
N TRP A 92 10.23 -16.57 24.12
CA TRP A 92 10.11 -17.93 23.62
C TRP A 92 11.50 -18.57 23.34
N LEU A 93 12.44 -17.84 22.74
CA LEU A 93 13.80 -18.35 22.55
C LEU A 93 14.53 -18.63 23.88
N ALA A 94 14.39 -17.75 24.87
CA ALA A 94 15.05 -17.89 26.17
C ALA A 94 14.54 -19.11 26.95
N PHE A 95 13.22 -19.33 26.95
CA PHE A 95 12.60 -20.47 27.64
C PHE A 95 12.81 -21.81 26.91
N GLY A 96 13.20 -21.78 25.62
CA GLY A 96 13.51 -22.99 24.86
C GLY A 96 14.59 -23.86 25.49
N HIS A 97 15.62 -23.25 26.10
CA HIS A 97 16.68 -23.98 26.78
C HIS A 97 16.16 -24.76 28.00
N HIS A 98 15.28 -24.16 28.80
CA HIS A 98 14.70 -24.81 29.99
C HIS A 98 13.76 -25.97 29.63
N LEU A 99 13.16 -25.94 28.44
CA LEU A 99 12.25 -26.97 27.92
C LEU A 99 12.95 -27.94 26.95
N GLY A 100 14.29 -27.88 26.87
CA GLY A 100 15.11 -28.81 26.10
C GLY A 100 14.91 -28.75 24.59
N TRP A 101 14.35 -27.66 24.05
CA TRP A 101 14.04 -27.52 22.62
C TRP A 101 13.21 -28.68 22.06
N SER A 102 12.25 -29.18 22.85
CA SER A 102 11.37 -30.29 22.46
C SER A 102 10.52 -29.98 21.21
N ASP A 103 10.11 -31.03 20.49
CA ASP A 103 9.22 -30.93 19.34
C ASP A 103 7.92 -30.19 19.68
N SER A 104 7.35 -30.46 20.86
CA SER A 104 6.15 -29.75 21.36
C SER A 104 6.38 -28.25 21.55
N TRP A 105 7.58 -27.83 21.98
CA TRP A 105 7.93 -26.41 22.13
C TRP A 105 7.87 -25.67 20.79
N PHE A 106 8.42 -26.28 19.74
CA PHE A 106 8.36 -25.71 18.40
C PHE A 106 6.96 -25.81 17.77
N PHE A 107 6.21 -26.86 18.08
CA PHE A 107 4.84 -27.03 17.60
C PHE A 107 3.89 -25.92 18.12
N PHE A 108 4.04 -25.52 19.39
CA PHE A 108 3.23 -24.45 19.97
C PHE A 108 3.46 -23.10 19.30
N ILE A 109 4.72 -22.72 19.07
CA ILE A 109 5.01 -21.46 18.37
C ILE A 109 4.49 -21.50 16.94
N ASN A 110 4.67 -22.61 16.22
CA ASN A 110 4.19 -22.77 14.86
C ASN A 110 2.67 -22.56 14.76
N SER A 111 1.93 -23.15 15.69
CA SER A 111 0.47 -23.01 15.75
C SER A 111 0.06 -21.58 16.11
N ALA A 112 0.74 -20.96 17.07
CA ALA A 112 0.46 -19.58 17.49
C ALA A 112 0.76 -18.55 16.38
N THR A 113 1.89 -18.67 15.68
CA THR A 113 2.25 -17.78 14.57
C THR A 113 1.29 -17.96 13.40
N SER A 114 0.86 -19.18 13.10
CA SER A 114 -0.14 -19.45 12.05
C SER A 114 -1.48 -18.78 12.35
N ALA A 115 -1.97 -18.90 13.59
CA ALA A 115 -3.21 -18.25 14.01
C ALA A 115 -3.10 -16.71 13.97
N LEU A 116 -1.98 -16.16 14.44
CA LEU A 116 -1.70 -14.72 14.39
C LEU A 116 -1.66 -14.22 12.95
N MET A 117 -1.03 -14.96 12.04
CA MET A 117 -0.92 -14.62 10.62
C MET A 117 -2.30 -14.54 9.96
N ILE A 118 -3.17 -15.54 10.15
CA ILE A 118 -4.53 -15.51 9.60
C ILE A 118 -5.29 -14.27 10.11
N PHE A 119 -5.15 -13.96 11.40
CA PHE A 119 -5.77 -12.78 11.99
C PHE A 119 -5.23 -11.47 11.37
N MET A 120 -3.91 -11.33 11.24
CA MET A 120 -3.27 -10.16 10.64
C MET A 120 -3.65 -9.96 9.18
N LEU A 121 -3.67 -11.03 8.39
CA LEU A 121 -4.05 -10.98 6.98
C LEU A 121 -5.52 -10.60 6.81
N ALA A 122 -6.41 -11.12 7.65
CA ALA A 122 -7.83 -10.75 7.64
C ALA A 122 -8.02 -9.26 7.97
N VAL A 123 -7.31 -8.74 8.97
CA VAL A 123 -7.31 -7.31 9.32
C VAL A 123 -6.79 -6.48 8.15
N LEU A 124 -5.63 -6.84 7.59
CA LEU A 124 -5.01 -6.13 6.48
C LEU A 124 -5.91 -6.08 5.23
N ALA A 125 -6.48 -7.22 4.83
CA ALA A 125 -7.36 -7.30 3.66
C ALA A 125 -8.63 -6.46 3.86
N ASN A 126 -9.24 -6.52 5.04
CA ASN A 126 -10.42 -5.73 5.37
C ASN A 126 -10.12 -4.21 5.38
N ASN A 127 -8.98 -3.80 5.92
CA ASN A 127 -8.60 -2.38 5.96
C ASN A 127 -8.29 -1.87 4.55
N ARG A 128 -7.56 -2.64 3.74
CA ARG A 128 -7.28 -2.30 2.34
C ARG A 128 -8.55 -2.08 1.52
N GLU A 129 -9.46 -3.04 1.56
CA GLU A 129 -10.74 -2.96 0.83
C GLU A 129 -11.55 -1.71 1.22
N ARG A 130 -11.56 -1.36 2.51
CA ARG A 130 -12.28 -0.17 3.00
C ARG A 130 -11.60 1.12 2.61
N HIS A 131 -10.29 1.19 2.75
CA HIS A 131 -9.51 2.36 2.38
C HIS A 131 -9.53 2.61 0.88
N GLU A 132 -9.52 1.56 0.06
CA GLU A 132 -9.67 1.66 -1.39
C GLU A 132 -11.02 2.27 -1.78
N LYS A 133 -12.13 1.82 -1.18
CA LYS A 133 -13.46 2.43 -1.39
C LYS A 133 -13.50 3.91 -1.01
N TYR A 134 -12.97 4.24 0.16
CA TYR A 134 -12.90 5.64 0.60
C TYR A 134 -12.05 6.49 -0.35
N LEU A 135 -10.87 6.00 -0.74
CA LEU A 135 -9.97 6.70 -1.64
C LEU A 135 -10.59 6.90 -3.03
N GLN A 136 -11.38 5.93 -3.50
CA GLN A 136 -12.13 6.03 -4.74
C GLN A 136 -13.20 7.13 -4.67
N GLU A 137 -13.95 7.23 -3.57
CA GLU A 137 -14.90 8.33 -3.35
C GLU A 137 -14.19 9.69 -3.32
N CYS A 138 -13.08 9.79 -2.59
CA CYS A 138 -12.24 11.00 -2.56
C CYS A 138 -11.75 11.40 -3.95
N THR A 139 -11.28 10.43 -4.72
CA THR A 139 -10.80 10.62 -6.09
C THR A 139 -11.91 11.11 -7.01
N ASN A 140 -13.12 10.54 -6.88
CA ASN A 140 -14.28 10.98 -7.66
C ASN A 140 -14.63 12.45 -7.37
N LEU A 141 -14.56 12.88 -6.10
CA LEU A 141 -14.77 14.28 -5.71
C LEU A 141 -13.71 15.20 -6.31
N VAL A 142 -12.43 14.82 -6.26
CA VAL A 142 -11.33 15.55 -6.88
C VAL A 142 -11.55 15.67 -8.39
N MET A 143 -11.86 14.57 -9.07
CA MET A 143 -12.11 14.56 -10.52
C MET A 143 -13.35 15.38 -10.91
N ALA A 144 -14.39 15.39 -10.09
CA ALA A 144 -15.59 16.20 -10.32
C ALA A 144 -15.29 17.70 -10.17
N ALA A 145 -14.55 18.10 -9.12
CA ALA A 145 -14.10 19.48 -8.95
C ALA A 145 -13.17 19.91 -10.09
N ASP A 146 -12.23 19.05 -10.48
CA ASP A 146 -11.30 19.30 -11.58
C ASP A 146 -12.02 19.48 -12.92
N THR A 147 -13.02 18.64 -13.23
CA THR A 147 -13.87 18.81 -14.43
C THR A 147 -14.70 20.09 -14.38
N SER A 148 -15.20 20.45 -13.20
CA SER A 148 -15.99 21.67 -13.01
C SER A 148 -15.15 22.92 -13.21
N LEU A 149 -13.91 22.91 -12.72
CA LEU A 149 -12.92 23.96 -12.96
C LEU A 149 -12.60 24.08 -14.46
N GLU A 150 -12.36 22.95 -15.14
CA GLU A 150 -12.09 22.94 -16.58
C GLU A 150 -13.23 23.59 -17.36
N ARG A 151 -14.47 23.16 -17.09
CA ARG A 151 -15.67 23.70 -17.73
C ARG A 151 -15.78 25.20 -17.52
N LEU A 152 -15.62 25.67 -16.27
CA LEU A 152 -15.68 27.09 -15.95
C LEU A 152 -14.60 27.89 -16.67
N LEU A 153 -13.36 27.39 -16.68
CA LEU A 153 -12.27 28.05 -17.39
C LEU A 153 -12.53 28.15 -18.89
N ARG A 154 -13.05 27.09 -19.52
CA ARG A 154 -13.43 27.11 -20.94
C ARG A 154 -14.56 28.09 -21.22
N GLU A 155 -15.58 28.15 -20.34
CA GLU A 155 -16.69 29.11 -20.46
C GLU A 155 -16.20 30.56 -20.40
N VAL A 156 -15.27 30.88 -19.49
CA VAL A 156 -14.77 32.26 -19.31
C VAL A 156 -13.72 32.64 -20.36
N THR A 157 -12.85 31.71 -20.75
CA THR A 157 -11.75 32.00 -21.69
C THR A 157 -12.11 31.77 -23.16
N GLY A 158 -13.20 31.05 -23.45
CA GLY A 158 -13.58 30.62 -24.79
C GLY A 158 -12.68 29.51 -25.37
N ASP A 159 -11.86 28.85 -24.54
CA ASP A 159 -10.92 27.82 -24.99
C ASP A 159 -11.63 26.53 -25.45
N THR A 160 -11.44 26.18 -26.73
CA THR A 160 -12.01 24.99 -27.38
C THR A 160 -10.97 23.93 -27.71
N LEU A 161 -9.70 24.15 -27.33
CA LEU A 161 -8.62 23.22 -27.64
C LEU A 161 -8.71 21.98 -26.75
N GLU A 162 -8.44 20.82 -27.32
CA GLU A 162 -8.39 19.56 -26.58
C GLU A 162 -7.27 19.58 -25.51
N ASN A 163 -7.43 18.73 -24.49
CA ASN A 163 -6.42 18.57 -23.45
C ASN A 163 -5.21 17.81 -24.00
N GLU A 164 -4.02 18.25 -23.61
CA GLU A 164 -2.78 17.60 -24.02
C GLU A 164 -2.69 16.20 -23.40
N VAL A 165 -2.18 15.23 -24.18
CA VAL A 165 -2.00 13.87 -23.68
C VAL A 165 -0.83 13.85 -22.69
N ALA A 166 -1.12 13.58 -21.43
CA ALA A 166 -0.09 13.33 -20.43
C ALA A 166 0.40 11.89 -20.51
N THR A 167 1.68 11.67 -20.23
CA THR A 167 2.28 10.34 -20.16
C THR A 167 3.15 10.22 -18.93
N ILE A 168 2.88 9.22 -18.09
CA ILE A 168 3.74 8.87 -16.96
C ILE A 168 4.68 7.76 -17.44
N SER A 169 5.98 8.03 -17.43
CA SER A 169 6.99 7.04 -17.84
C SER A 169 7.11 5.94 -16.80
N ALA A 170 7.20 4.68 -17.25
CA ALA A 170 7.50 3.56 -16.37
C ALA A 170 8.90 3.73 -15.76
N PRO A 171 9.09 3.39 -14.47
CA PRO A 171 10.40 3.49 -13.84
C PRO A 171 11.39 2.51 -14.48
N GLU A 172 12.65 2.94 -14.62
CA GLU A 172 13.71 2.04 -15.04
C GLU A 172 14.02 1.05 -13.92
N VAL A 173 13.87 -0.25 -14.22
CA VAL A 173 14.10 -1.33 -13.25
C VAL A 173 15.32 -2.17 -13.63
N GLY A 174 16.12 -2.48 -12.61
CA GLY A 174 17.26 -3.40 -12.73
C GLY A 174 16.82 -4.84 -13.01
N LYS A 175 17.79 -5.74 -13.27
CA LYS A 175 17.52 -7.16 -13.58
C LYS A 175 16.91 -7.92 -12.39
N VAL A 176 17.37 -7.66 -11.17
CA VAL A 176 16.86 -8.29 -9.95
C VAL A 176 15.42 -7.86 -9.71
N GLN A 177 15.17 -6.55 -9.68
CA GLN A 177 13.82 -6.01 -9.60
C GLN A 177 12.88 -6.54 -10.69
N ARG A 178 13.36 -6.69 -11.94
CA ARG A 178 12.55 -7.27 -13.02
C ARG A 178 12.13 -8.71 -12.72
N ALA A 179 13.01 -9.52 -12.14
CA ALA A 179 12.68 -10.89 -11.73
C ALA A 179 11.66 -10.89 -10.58
N ILE A 180 11.80 -9.98 -9.60
CA ILE A 180 10.84 -9.81 -8.50
C ILE A 180 9.46 -9.43 -9.05
N ASN A 181 9.40 -8.45 -9.96
CA ASN A 181 8.15 -8.03 -10.59
C ASN A 181 7.48 -9.18 -11.38
N PHE A 182 8.27 -9.96 -12.13
CA PHE A 182 7.73 -11.12 -12.85
C PHE A 182 7.14 -12.17 -11.90
N TYR A 183 7.82 -12.44 -10.78
CA TYR A 183 7.27 -13.33 -9.75
C TYR A 183 6.00 -12.75 -9.12
N ALA A 184 5.97 -11.45 -8.81
CA ALA A 184 4.78 -10.80 -8.28
C ALA A 184 3.59 -10.88 -9.24
N ASP A 185 3.80 -10.69 -10.53
CA ASP A 185 2.76 -10.87 -11.55
C ASP A 185 2.29 -12.33 -11.62
N LEU A 186 3.19 -13.30 -11.55
CA LEU A 186 2.84 -14.72 -11.53
C LEU A 186 1.93 -15.06 -10.33
N VAL A 187 2.31 -14.59 -9.12
CA VAL A 187 1.55 -14.84 -7.89
C VAL A 187 0.22 -14.08 -7.87
N GLY A 188 0.22 -12.84 -8.35
CA GLY A 188 -0.97 -11.99 -8.39
C GLY A 188 -1.97 -12.31 -9.52
N THR A 189 -1.65 -13.22 -10.44
CA THR A 189 -2.53 -13.59 -11.56
C THR A 189 -3.35 -14.84 -11.27
N LEU A 190 -4.35 -15.10 -12.12
CA LEU A 190 -5.15 -16.33 -12.09
C LEU A 190 -4.28 -17.59 -12.18
N LEU A 191 -3.11 -17.49 -12.82
CA LEU A 191 -2.15 -18.59 -12.92
C LEU A 191 -1.62 -19.01 -11.54
N GLY A 192 -1.26 -18.05 -10.68
CA GLY A 192 -0.86 -18.31 -9.29
C GLY A 192 -1.96 -19.01 -8.49
N ILE A 193 -3.20 -18.53 -8.61
CA ILE A 193 -4.37 -19.14 -7.96
C ILE A 193 -4.61 -20.57 -8.47
N CYS A 194 -4.48 -20.80 -9.78
CA CYS A 194 -4.61 -22.12 -10.38
C CYS A 194 -3.53 -23.08 -9.86
N LEU A 195 -2.27 -22.65 -9.81
CA LEU A 195 -1.16 -23.43 -9.29
C LEU A 195 -1.40 -23.83 -7.82
N LEU A 196 -1.82 -22.87 -6.99
CA LEU A 196 -2.17 -23.12 -5.60
C LEU A 196 -3.34 -24.12 -5.48
N THR A 197 -4.36 -23.99 -6.32
CA THR A 197 -5.49 -24.93 -6.34
C THR A 197 -5.02 -26.34 -6.66
N VAL A 198 -4.12 -26.50 -7.65
CA VAL A 198 -3.55 -27.80 -8.01
C VAL A 198 -2.76 -28.40 -6.84
N VAL A 199 -1.93 -27.61 -6.16
CA VAL A 199 -1.17 -28.07 -4.99
C VAL A 199 -2.11 -28.53 -3.86
N LEU A 200 -3.16 -27.76 -3.56
CA LEU A 200 -4.15 -28.12 -2.54
C LEU A 200 -4.92 -29.39 -2.91
N VAL A 201 -5.34 -29.53 -4.16
CA VAL A 201 -6.03 -30.75 -4.64
C VAL A 201 -5.11 -31.95 -4.54
N ALA A 202 -3.85 -31.84 -4.98
CA ALA A 202 -2.88 -32.92 -4.86
C ALA A 202 -2.65 -33.32 -3.39
N TRP A 203 -2.55 -32.33 -2.50
CA TRP A 203 -2.42 -32.58 -1.06
C TRP A 203 -3.65 -33.29 -0.46
N ILE A 204 -4.87 -32.92 -0.87
CA ILE A 204 -6.08 -33.62 -0.42
C ILE A 204 -6.13 -35.06 -0.95
N VAL A 205 -5.78 -35.27 -2.23
CA VAL A 205 -5.87 -36.58 -2.89
C VAL A 205 -4.83 -37.58 -2.37
N ILE A 206 -3.63 -37.11 -2.02
CA ILE A 206 -2.56 -37.97 -1.48
C ILE A 206 -2.73 -38.21 0.02
N GLY A 207 -3.42 -37.31 0.74
CA GLY A 207 -3.62 -37.39 2.18
C GLY A 207 -4.14 -38.73 2.72
N PRO A 208 -5.13 -39.39 2.08
CA PRO A 208 -5.60 -40.72 2.50
C PRO A 208 -4.49 -41.79 2.48
N ILE A 209 -3.56 -41.71 1.53
CA ILE A 209 -2.43 -42.65 1.42
C ILE A 209 -1.45 -42.43 2.58
N MET A 210 -1.28 -41.18 2.99
CA MET A 210 -0.43 -40.77 4.11
C MET A 210 -1.18 -40.71 5.46
N LEU A 211 -2.42 -41.22 5.51
CA LEU A 211 -3.27 -41.30 6.70
C LEU A 211 -3.55 -39.96 7.42
N PHE A 212 -3.29 -38.82 6.77
CA PHE A 212 -3.36 -37.49 7.38
C PHE A 212 -2.64 -37.39 8.74
N ASP A 213 -1.46 -38.02 8.84
CA ASP A 213 -0.63 -37.95 10.05
C ASP A 213 -0.04 -36.55 10.28
N ALA A 214 0.56 -36.32 11.45
CA ALA A 214 1.15 -35.03 11.80
C ALA A 214 2.21 -34.57 10.78
N ASN A 215 2.95 -35.53 10.22
CA ASN A 215 3.97 -35.29 9.21
C ASN A 215 3.37 -34.77 7.90
N TRP A 216 2.24 -35.33 7.46
CA TRP A 216 1.48 -34.88 6.29
C TRP A 216 0.89 -33.47 6.45
N TRP A 217 0.40 -33.15 7.65
CA TRP A 217 -0.08 -31.80 7.99
C TRP A 217 1.05 -30.78 8.08
N LEU A 218 2.22 -31.17 8.59
CA LEU A 218 3.40 -30.31 8.64
C LEU A 218 3.96 -30.01 7.24
N LEU A 219 3.81 -30.93 6.29
CA LEU A 219 4.31 -30.74 4.94
C LEU A 219 3.65 -29.56 4.24
N ILE A 220 2.31 -29.45 4.32
CA ILE A 220 1.60 -28.29 3.75
C ILE A 220 1.89 -27.01 4.53
N GLY A 221 2.07 -27.10 5.84
CA GLY A 221 2.50 -25.97 6.67
C GLY A 221 3.88 -25.46 6.27
N THR A 222 4.84 -26.35 6.05
CA THR A 222 6.21 -26.01 5.63
C THR A 222 6.23 -25.34 4.27
N TYR A 223 5.46 -25.88 3.31
CA TYR A 223 5.28 -25.23 2.02
C TYR A 223 4.67 -23.83 2.16
N ALA A 224 3.60 -23.70 2.96
CA ALA A 224 2.92 -22.44 3.19
C ALA A 224 3.84 -21.40 3.85
N GLY A 225 4.63 -21.76 4.85
CA GLY A 225 5.57 -20.85 5.52
C GLY A 225 6.73 -20.42 4.64
N LEU A 226 7.32 -21.33 3.86
CA LEU A 226 8.42 -21.00 2.94
C LEU A 226 7.96 -20.06 1.82
N ILE A 227 6.84 -20.39 1.16
CA ILE A 227 6.27 -19.55 0.10
C ILE A 227 5.73 -18.24 0.68
N GLY A 228 5.05 -18.29 1.82
CA GLY A 228 4.52 -17.12 2.51
C GLY A 228 5.60 -16.12 2.89
N MET A 229 6.74 -16.58 3.42
CA MET A 229 7.89 -15.70 3.67
C MET A 229 8.39 -15.03 2.38
N ASN A 230 8.55 -15.79 1.28
CA ASN A 230 8.96 -15.22 0.00
C ASN A 230 7.94 -14.19 -0.53
N ASP A 231 6.66 -14.52 -0.46
CA ASP A 231 5.55 -13.65 -0.87
C ASP A 231 5.53 -12.36 -0.02
N GLY A 232 5.80 -12.47 1.29
CA GLY A 232 5.91 -11.32 2.20
C GLY A 232 7.04 -10.36 1.80
N PHE A 233 8.22 -10.89 1.44
CA PHE A 233 9.34 -10.09 0.92
C PHE A 233 8.98 -9.39 -0.39
N VAL A 234 8.41 -10.14 -1.34
CA VAL A 234 8.02 -9.63 -2.66
C VAL A 234 6.94 -8.57 -2.53
N LEU A 235 5.87 -8.84 -1.77
CA LEU A 235 4.77 -7.92 -1.56
C LEU A 235 5.28 -6.62 -0.91
N ARG A 236 6.21 -6.71 0.04
CA ARG A 236 6.76 -5.51 0.70
C ARG A 236 7.60 -4.66 -0.24
N ASN A 237 8.44 -5.29 -1.06
CA ASN A 237 9.19 -4.62 -2.11
C ASN A 237 8.27 -3.95 -3.13
N LEU A 238 7.27 -4.68 -3.63
CA LEU A 238 6.29 -4.18 -4.59
C LEU A 238 5.51 -2.98 -4.04
N CYS A 239 4.95 -3.09 -2.82
CA CYS A 239 4.22 -1.99 -2.19
C CYS A 239 5.07 -0.73 -2.08
N ASN A 240 6.35 -0.85 -1.70
CA ASN A 240 7.22 0.30 -1.56
C ASN A 240 7.48 1.01 -2.90
N ILE A 241 7.68 0.25 -3.98
CA ILE A 241 7.91 0.81 -5.32
C ILE A 241 6.65 1.52 -5.83
N CYS A 242 5.49 0.87 -5.73
CA CYS A 242 4.22 1.46 -6.13
C CYS A 242 3.93 2.76 -5.37
N ASN A 243 4.03 2.71 -4.03
CA ASN A 243 3.75 3.88 -3.19
C ASN A 243 4.72 5.02 -3.49
N ARG A 244 6.02 4.76 -3.62
CA ARG A 244 7.01 5.81 -3.93
C ARG A 244 6.74 6.49 -5.28
N GLN A 245 6.30 5.73 -6.28
CA GLN A 245 5.93 6.28 -7.56
C GLN A 245 4.66 7.13 -7.45
N GLU A 246 3.63 6.66 -6.74
CA GLU A 246 2.40 7.42 -6.45
C GLU A 246 2.71 8.73 -5.72
N ASP A 247 3.45 8.67 -4.62
CA ASP A 247 3.82 9.83 -3.81
C ASP A 247 4.54 10.88 -4.67
N THR A 248 5.47 10.44 -5.53
CA THR A 248 6.18 11.35 -6.45
C THR A 248 5.21 12.09 -7.40
N GLN A 249 4.19 11.41 -7.92
CA GLN A 249 3.20 12.05 -8.80
C GLN A 249 2.29 13.02 -8.04
N TYR A 250 1.82 12.64 -6.85
CA TYR A 250 0.97 13.51 -6.03
C TYR A 250 1.73 14.74 -5.52
N ASP A 251 2.98 14.59 -5.07
CA ASP A 251 3.81 15.70 -4.61
C ASP A 251 4.10 16.68 -5.74
N ARG A 252 4.42 16.17 -6.93
CA ARG A 252 4.56 16.99 -8.14
C ARG A 252 3.28 17.78 -8.42
N ARG A 253 2.13 17.11 -8.35
CA ARG A 253 0.82 17.72 -8.62
C ARG A 253 0.48 18.83 -7.63
N ILE A 254 0.70 18.60 -6.34
CA ILE A 254 0.49 19.59 -5.28
C ILE A 254 1.38 20.82 -5.51
N LEU A 255 2.64 20.61 -5.89
CA LEU A 255 3.56 21.71 -6.18
C LEU A 255 3.11 22.53 -7.40
N GLU A 256 2.68 21.88 -8.48
CA GLU A 256 2.18 22.55 -9.68
C GLU A 256 0.88 23.32 -9.41
N ASP A 257 0.00 22.79 -8.58
CA ASP A 257 -1.24 23.43 -8.17
C ASP A 257 -1.02 24.75 -7.42
N LYS A 258 -0.01 24.79 -6.54
CA LYS A 258 0.45 26.06 -5.93
C LYS A 258 0.85 27.07 -7.00
N GLY A 259 1.53 26.61 -8.06
CA GLY A 259 1.88 27.43 -9.22
C GLY A 259 0.66 27.97 -9.98
N LEU A 260 -0.42 27.19 -10.11
CA LEU A 260 -1.66 27.63 -10.77
C LEU A 260 -2.35 28.76 -10.00
N ALA A 261 -2.43 28.64 -8.67
CA ALA A 261 -3.04 29.66 -7.82
C ALA A 261 -2.29 31.00 -7.88
N ALA A 262 -0.97 30.97 -8.05
CA ALA A 262 -0.13 32.16 -8.17
C ALA A 262 -0.38 32.95 -9.48
N ILE A 263 -0.77 32.29 -10.58
CA ILE A 263 -1.01 32.93 -11.89
C ILE A 263 -2.11 34.01 -11.81
N ILE A 264 -3.12 33.79 -10.97
CA ILE A 264 -4.28 34.70 -10.81
C ILE A 264 -4.17 35.58 -9.56
N GLY A 265 -2.96 35.79 -9.04
CA GLY A 265 -2.70 36.68 -7.89
C GLY A 265 -3.12 36.09 -6.55
N GLY A 266 -3.15 34.77 -6.44
CA GLY A 266 -3.34 34.10 -5.16
C GLY A 266 -2.21 34.33 -4.19
N ASP A 267 -2.56 34.58 -2.93
CA ASP A 267 -1.60 34.36 -1.85
C ASP A 267 -1.28 32.86 -1.87
N SER A 268 -0.06 32.51 -2.24
CA SER A 268 0.48 31.18 -2.03
C SER A 268 0.68 31.07 -0.52
N GLY A 269 -0.39 30.80 0.21
CA GLY A 269 -0.31 30.58 1.64
C GLY A 269 0.76 29.53 1.88
N ASP A 270 1.87 29.96 2.47
CA ASP A 270 2.88 29.10 3.05
C ASP A 270 2.23 28.40 4.24
N GLU A 271 1.29 27.47 3.98
CA GLU A 271 1.09 26.37 4.89
C GLU A 271 2.33 25.50 4.74
N GLU A 272 3.39 25.89 5.46
CA GLU A 272 4.48 25.01 5.85
C GLU A 272 3.82 23.78 6.48
N THR A 273 3.61 22.76 5.65
CA THR A 273 3.25 21.42 6.12
C THR A 273 4.52 20.77 6.65
N ALA A 274 5.19 21.42 7.60
CA ALA A 274 6.19 20.80 8.43
C ALA A 274 5.43 19.91 9.43
N GLN A 275 4.89 18.78 8.95
CA GLN A 275 4.52 17.70 9.84
C GLN A 275 5.81 17.26 10.53
N THR A 276 5.96 17.66 11.78
CA THR A 276 6.98 17.17 12.70
C THR A 276 6.77 15.67 12.84
N THR A 277 7.39 14.89 11.96
CA THR A 277 7.24 13.43 11.98
C THR A 277 7.79 12.92 13.30
N CYS A 278 6.88 12.39 14.13
CA CYS A 278 7.20 11.74 15.38
C CYS A 278 8.29 10.68 15.15
N LEU A 279 9.17 10.47 16.14
CA LEU A 279 10.25 9.49 16.06
C LEU A 279 9.75 8.08 15.68
N ASP A 280 8.56 7.71 16.16
CA ASP A 280 7.92 6.42 15.87
C ASP A 280 7.62 6.25 14.38
N VAL A 281 7.14 7.31 13.73
CA VAL A 281 6.85 7.33 12.28
C VAL A 281 8.15 7.20 11.49
N ARG A 282 9.21 7.90 11.90
CA ARG A 282 10.52 7.83 11.23
C ARG A 282 11.14 6.44 11.33
N PHE A 283 11.07 5.82 12.51
CA PHE A 283 11.57 4.47 12.72
C PHE A 283 10.80 3.46 11.85
N SER A 284 9.47 3.57 11.82
CA SER A 284 8.62 2.72 10.99
C SER A 284 8.93 2.85 9.49
N ILE A 285 9.10 4.08 8.97
CA ILE A 285 9.48 4.32 7.58
C ILE A 285 10.87 3.75 7.27
N ALA A 286 11.85 3.98 8.15
CA ALA A 286 13.20 3.46 7.97
C ALA A 286 13.22 1.92 7.92
N MET A 287 12.53 1.27 8.86
CA MET A 287 12.40 -0.19 8.90
C MET A 287 11.67 -0.70 7.65
N GLY A 288 10.61 -0.01 7.24
CA GLY A 288 9.87 -0.30 6.02
C GLY A 288 10.72 -0.26 4.76
N ASN A 289 11.58 0.77 4.64
CA ASN A 289 12.49 0.94 3.51
C ASN A 289 13.59 -0.13 3.48
N PHE A 290 14.11 -0.51 4.66
CA PHE A 290 15.07 -1.60 4.75
C PHE A 290 14.45 -2.93 4.32
N CYS A 291 13.31 -3.31 4.89
CA CYS A 291 12.66 -4.59 4.62
C CYS A 291 12.14 -4.73 3.17
N SER A 292 11.88 -3.64 2.47
CA SER A 292 11.39 -3.62 1.08
C SER A 292 12.49 -3.61 0.02
N HIS A 293 13.77 -3.62 0.40
CA HIS A 293 14.86 -3.56 -0.57
C HIS A 293 14.96 -4.85 -1.40
N GLU A 294 15.31 -4.78 -2.69
CA GLU A 294 15.49 -5.98 -3.52
C GLU A 294 16.48 -7.01 -2.93
N TYR A 295 17.51 -6.57 -2.20
CA TYR A 295 18.47 -7.46 -1.54
C TYR A 295 17.88 -8.24 -0.37
N THR A 296 16.86 -7.71 0.33
CA THR A 296 16.19 -8.47 1.40
C THR A 296 15.38 -9.63 0.81
N VAL A 297 14.78 -9.43 -0.37
CA VAL A 297 14.12 -10.51 -1.12
C VAL A 297 15.12 -11.61 -1.50
N VAL A 298 16.27 -11.23 -2.05
CA VAL A 298 17.34 -12.19 -2.39
C VAL A 298 17.86 -12.92 -1.16
N ALA A 299 18.07 -12.22 -0.05
CA ALA A 299 18.47 -12.82 1.22
C ALA A 299 17.41 -13.82 1.72
N GLY A 300 16.11 -13.49 1.58
CA GLY A 300 15.00 -14.39 1.87
C GLY A 300 15.08 -15.70 1.08
N VAL A 301 15.33 -15.62 -0.22
CA VAL A 301 15.52 -16.82 -1.07
C VAL A 301 16.72 -17.66 -0.63
N VAL A 302 17.84 -17.02 -0.27
CA VAL A 302 19.02 -17.72 0.27
C VAL A 302 18.67 -18.44 1.58
N VAL A 303 17.91 -17.80 2.47
CA VAL A 303 17.43 -18.42 3.71
C VAL A 303 16.53 -19.62 3.42
N ILE A 304 15.60 -19.51 2.46
CA ILE A 304 14.74 -20.63 2.04
C ILE A 304 15.58 -21.82 1.57
N ILE A 305 16.58 -21.57 0.71
CA ILE A 305 17.47 -22.62 0.21
C ILE A 305 18.22 -23.28 1.38
N ALA A 306 18.76 -22.49 2.32
CA ALA A 306 19.45 -23.01 3.49
C ALA A 306 18.54 -23.87 4.39
N LEU A 307 17.29 -23.46 4.58
CA LEU A 307 16.29 -24.22 5.33
C LEU A 307 15.97 -25.54 4.62
N ILE A 308 15.69 -25.53 3.31
CA ILE A 308 15.41 -26.74 2.53
C ILE A 308 16.59 -27.72 2.58
N LEU A 309 17.82 -27.23 2.46
CA LEU A 309 19.02 -28.06 2.60
C LEU A 309 19.11 -28.69 3.99
N THR A 310 18.79 -27.92 5.04
CA THR A 310 18.78 -28.40 6.43
C THR A 310 17.71 -29.49 6.61
N ALA A 311 16.47 -29.28 6.17
CA ALA A 311 15.43 -30.31 6.22
C ALA A 311 15.80 -31.57 5.42
N SER A 312 16.44 -31.39 4.27
CA SER A 312 16.88 -32.51 3.43
C SER A 312 17.96 -33.36 4.11
N LEU A 313 18.92 -32.72 4.80
CA LEU A 313 19.91 -33.41 5.64
C LEU A 313 19.26 -34.14 6.82
N MET A 314 18.14 -33.64 7.32
CA MET A 314 17.34 -34.25 8.38
C MET A 314 16.27 -35.22 7.87
N HIS A 315 16.37 -35.64 6.60
CA HIS A 315 15.46 -36.57 5.94
C HIS A 315 13.98 -36.21 6.05
N TRP A 316 13.66 -34.91 6.04
CA TRP A 316 12.29 -34.41 6.18
C TRP A 316 11.54 -34.96 7.41
N SER A 317 12.28 -35.23 8.50
CA SER A 317 11.70 -35.54 9.81
C SER A 317 10.80 -34.41 10.31
N GLU A 318 9.93 -34.72 11.27
CA GLU A 318 9.02 -33.75 11.90
C GLU A 318 9.75 -32.49 12.36
N LEU A 319 10.86 -32.63 13.08
CA LEU A 319 11.68 -31.50 13.51
C LEU A 319 12.34 -30.76 12.33
N GLY A 320 12.78 -31.47 11.28
CA GLY A 320 13.30 -30.85 10.06
C GLY A 320 12.27 -29.96 9.34
N GLN A 321 11.01 -30.41 9.27
CA GLN A 321 9.89 -29.64 8.71
C GLN A 321 9.54 -28.44 9.58
N ILE A 322 9.49 -28.62 10.90
CA ILE A 322 9.20 -27.55 11.83
C ILE A 322 10.29 -26.45 11.77
N ILE A 323 11.57 -26.81 11.67
CA ILE A 323 12.67 -25.85 11.46
C ILE A 323 12.51 -25.10 10.14
N CYS A 324 11.96 -25.74 9.10
CA CYS A 324 11.67 -25.07 7.84
C CYS A 324 10.41 -24.21 7.86
N ASN A 325 9.57 -24.32 8.88
CA ASN A 325 8.28 -23.62 8.93
C ASN A 325 8.28 -22.46 9.95
N VAL A 326 8.84 -22.67 11.15
CA VAL A 326 8.77 -21.71 12.25
C VAL A 326 9.51 -20.40 11.93
N PRO A 327 10.80 -20.40 11.51
CA PRO A 327 11.50 -19.16 11.19
C PRO A 327 10.82 -18.39 10.04
N PRO A 328 10.42 -19.02 8.92
CA PRO A 328 9.66 -18.32 7.89
C PRO A 328 8.35 -17.72 8.38
N SER A 329 7.56 -18.46 9.17
CA SER A 329 6.29 -17.98 9.74
C SER A 329 6.49 -16.76 10.66
N ILE A 330 7.58 -16.73 11.42
CA ILE A 330 7.95 -15.59 12.27
C ILE A 330 8.29 -14.36 11.41
N ILE A 331 9.12 -14.55 10.38
CA ILE A 331 9.53 -13.46 9.48
C ILE A 331 8.32 -12.91 8.70
N GLU A 332 7.47 -13.78 8.18
CA GLU A 332 6.24 -13.41 7.48
C GLU A 332 5.27 -12.64 8.38
N SER A 333 5.07 -13.12 9.61
CA SER A 333 4.25 -12.43 10.62
C SER A 333 4.75 -11.02 10.89
N PHE A 334 6.06 -10.89 11.07
CA PHE A 334 6.71 -9.60 11.26
C PHE A 334 6.54 -8.66 10.06
N PHE A 335 6.69 -9.15 8.83
CA PHE A 335 6.44 -8.33 7.64
C PHE A 335 4.99 -7.93 7.48
N THR A 336 4.06 -8.80 7.87
CA THR A 336 2.63 -8.48 7.85
C THR A 336 2.33 -7.32 8.80
N LEU A 337 2.91 -7.30 10.00
CA LEU A 337 2.80 -6.16 10.92
C LEU A 337 3.35 -4.87 10.31
N ILE A 338 4.55 -4.93 9.73
CA ILE A 338 5.17 -3.78 9.05
C ILE A 338 4.34 -3.31 7.84
N LEU A 339 3.70 -4.24 7.11
CA LEU A 339 2.79 -3.95 6.02
C LEU A 339 1.57 -3.19 6.52
N ILE A 340 0.96 -3.61 7.64
CA ILE A 340 -0.15 -2.90 8.28
C ILE A 340 0.28 -1.48 8.67
N THR A 341 1.45 -1.32 9.32
CA THR A 341 1.95 0.01 9.69
C THR A 341 2.17 0.90 8.46
N GLY A 342 2.86 0.37 7.44
CA GLY A 342 3.15 1.13 6.22
C GLY A 342 1.89 1.49 5.44
N HIS A 343 0.87 0.64 5.48
CA HIS A 343 -0.43 0.91 4.87
C HIS A 343 -1.15 2.05 5.60
N ASN A 344 -1.24 2.00 6.94
CA ASN A 344 -1.88 3.05 7.72
C ASN A 344 -1.22 4.43 7.46
N ILE A 345 0.11 4.49 7.49
CA ILE A 345 0.87 5.73 7.23
C ILE A 345 0.64 6.22 5.79
N GLY A 346 0.78 5.32 4.80
CA GLY A 346 0.60 5.68 3.40
C GLY A 346 -0.83 6.12 3.06
N ASP A 347 -1.82 5.58 3.77
CA ASP A 347 -3.20 5.95 3.58
C ASP A 347 -3.53 7.31 4.20
N GLU A 348 -3.05 7.59 5.42
CA GLU A 348 -3.15 8.93 6.01
C GLU A 348 -2.52 10.00 5.08
N GLN A 349 -1.34 9.71 4.54
CA GLN A 349 -0.67 10.59 3.58
C GLN A 349 -1.49 10.79 2.30
N ARG A 350 -2.01 9.71 1.70
CA ARG A 350 -2.81 9.80 0.47
C ARG A 350 -4.12 10.58 0.69
N ARG A 351 -4.78 10.41 1.83
CA ARG A 351 -5.95 11.20 2.21
C ARG A 351 -5.62 12.69 2.32
N ALA A 352 -4.50 13.03 2.97
CA ALA A 352 -4.04 14.41 3.08
C ALA A 352 -3.71 15.01 1.70
N ASN A 353 -3.02 14.26 0.84
CA ASN A 353 -2.69 14.71 -0.52
C ASN A 353 -3.95 15.00 -1.36
N LEU A 354 -4.94 14.09 -1.36
CA LEU A 354 -6.21 14.32 -2.06
C LEU A 354 -7.00 15.50 -1.48
N GLN A 355 -6.99 15.67 -0.15
CA GLN A 355 -7.59 16.82 0.53
C GLN A 355 -6.98 18.14 0.05
N ILE A 356 -5.65 18.21 -0.06
CA ILE A 356 -4.94 19.40 -0.53
C ILE A 356 -5.31 19.70 -1.98
N ILE A 357 -5.28 18.70 -2.87
CA ILE A 357 -5.64 18.87 -4.28
C ILE A 357 -7.09 19.33 -4.43
N TYR A 358 -8.02 18.70 -3.70
CA TYR A 358 -9.43 19.07 -3.72
C TYR A 358 -9.65 20.52 -3.29
N ARG A 359 -9.06 20.94 -2.16
CA ARG A 359 -9.14 22.32 -1.68
C ARG A 359 -8.58 23.31 -2.69
N SER A 360 -7.43 23.00 -3.29
CA SER A 360 -6.85 23.82 -4.34
C SER A 360 -7.78 24.00 -5.53
N ARG A 361 -8.47 22.93 -5.98
CA ARG A 361 -9.48 23.04 -7.06
C ARG A 361 -10.65 23.94 -6.67
N LEU A 362 -11.22 23.76 -5.48
CA LEU A 362 -12.34 24.60 -5.03
C LEU A 362 -11.95 26.08 -4.90
N GLU A 363 -10.73 26.36 -4.44
CA GLU A 363 -10.21 27.72 -4.38
C GLU A 363 -10.05 28.34 -5.77
N LEU A 364 -9.50 27.58 -6.73
CA LEU A 364 -9.41 28.01 -8.12
C LEU A 364 -10.80 28.27 -8.72
N ILE A 365 -11.78 27.40 -8.48
CA ILE A 365 -13.17 27.59 -8.94
C ILE A 365 -13.74 28.90 -8.38
N SER A 366 -13.72 29.07 -7.06
CA SER A 366 -14.23 30.28 -6.39
C SER A 366 -13.60 31.56 -6.94
N ARG A 367 -12.29 31.52 -7.22
CA ARG A 367 -11.60 32.66 -7.83
C ARG A 367 -12.05 32.89 -9.27
N VAL A 368 -12.07 31.87 -10.13
CA VAL A 368 -12.46 32.01 -11.54
C VAL A 368 -13.92 32.42 -11.68
N GLU A 369 -14.81 32.00 -10.78
CA GLU A 369 -16.21 32.47 -10.74
C GLU A 369 -16.30 33.99 -10.60
N SER A 370 -15.35 34.62 -9.90
CA SER A 370 -15.28 36.08 -9.84
C SER A 370 -14.96 36.75 -11.19
N TRP A 371 -14.55 36.02 -12.23
CA TRP A 371 -14.41 36.56 -13.60
C TRP A 371 -15.67 36.36 -14.47
N ARG A 372 -16.68 35.63 -13.96
CA ARG A 372 -17.96 35.42 -14.63
C ARG A 372 -18.94 36.53 -14.22
N ALA A 373 -18.79 37.72 -14.80
CA ALA A 373 -19.76 38.82 -14.66
C ALA A 373 -20.97 38.60 -15.57
#